data_AF-A0A519IJQ9-F1
#
_entry.id   AF-A0A519IJQ9-F1
#
_cell.length_a   1.000
_cell.length_b   1.000
_cell.length_c   1.000
_cell.angle_alpha   90.00
_cell.angle_beta   90.00
_cell.angle_gamma   90.00
#
_symmetry.space_group_name_H-M   'P 1'
#
loop_
_entity.id
_entity.type
_entity.pdbx_description
1 polymer ?
#
loop_
_entity_poly.entity_id
_entity_poly.type
_entity_poly.pdbx_seq_one_letter_code
_entity_poly.pdbx_strand_id
1 'polypeptide(L)' 'VPQCGFCQSGMLMAAAALLKSKPKPTDADIDAAMTNICRCGTYNRVRAAIHLAAGQVQRKQIPIVIEAGQA' A
#
# COMPACT_ATOMS: atom_id res chain seq x y z
N VAL A 1 3.46 -7.46 5.99
CA VAL A 1 4.95 -7.52 5.96
C VAL A 1 5.36 -7.56 4.50
N PRO A 2 6.39 -6.79 4.08
CA PRO A 2 7.03 -7.01 2.80
C PRO A 2 7.37 -8.49 2.63
N GLN A 3 7.11 -9.07 1.46
CA GLN A 3 7.62 -10.43 1.22
C GLN A 3 9.15 -10.35 1.08
N CYS A 4 9.61 -9.73 0.00
CA CYS A 4 11.04 -9.57 -0.32
C CYS A 4 11.52 -8.10 -0.29
N GLY A 5 10.60 -7.13 -0.24
CA GLY A 5 10.92 -5.70 -0.13
C GLY A 5 11.46 -5.01 -1.39
N PHE A 6 12.08 -5.73 -2.33
CA PHE A 6 12.81 -5.14 -3.46
C PHE A 6 12.02 -4.10 -4.29
N CYS A 7 10.81 -4.44 -4.72
CA CYS A 7 9.97 -3.54 -5.55
C CYS A 7 9.24 -2.44 -4.75
N GLN A 8 9.29 -2.48 -3.41
CA GLN A 8 8.37 -1.70 -2.59
C GLN A 8 8.69 -0.22 -2.52
N SER A 9 9.97 0.15 -2.54
CA SER A 9 10.38 1.56 -2.59
C SER A 9 9.79 2.25 -3.82
N GLY A 10 9.92 1.62 -4.99
CA GLY A 10 9.32 2.10 -6.24
C GLY A 10 7.80 2.17 -6.18
N MET A 11 7.15 1.16 -5.62
CA MET A 11 5.69 1.15 -5.45
C MET A 11 5.20 2.22 -4.47
N LEU A 12 5.91 2.49 -3.38
CA LEU A 12 5.58 3.55 -2.42
C LEU A 12 5.64 4.92 -3.07
N MET A 13 6.69 5.19 -3.86
CA MET A 13 6.84 6.46 -4.57
C MET A 13 5.75 6.64 -5.63
N ALA A 14 5.45 5.60 -6.42
CA ALA A 14 4.38 5.63 -7.40
C ALA A 14 3.00 5.83 -6.74
N ALA A 15 2.75 5.16 -5.61
CA ALA A 15 1.52 5.32 -4.84
C ALA A 15 1.38 6.72 -4.25
N ALA A 16 2.45 7.29 -3.69
CA ALA A 16 2.46 8.66 -3.17
C ALA A 16 2.15 9.68 -4.28
N ALA A 17 2.75 9.51 -5.47
CA ALA A 17 2.48 10.37 -6.63
C ALA A 17 1.03 10.23 -7.13
N LEU A 18 0.51 9.00 -7.19
CA LEU A 18 -0.89 8.74 -7.54
C LEU A 18 -1.83 9.42 -6.55
N LEU A 19 -1.65 9.20 -5.24
CA LEU A 19 -2.55 9.74 -4.22
C LEU A 19 -2.49 11.27 -4.12
N LYS A 20 -1.34 11.87 -4.42
CA LYS A 20 -1.21 13.33 -4.53
C LYS A 20 -2.04 13.92 -5.67
N SER A 21 -2.11 13.23 -6.82
CA SER A 21 -2.86 13.70 -7.99
C SER A 21 -4.33 13.26 -7.99
N LYS A 22 -4.61 12.07 -7.47
CA LYS A 22 -5.93 11.44 -7.41
C LYS A 22 -6.17 10.85 -6.01
N PRO A 23 -6.70 11.64 -5.06
CA PRO A 23 -6.89 11.21 -3.67
C PRO A 23 -7.84 10.02 -3.47
N LYS A 24 -8.73 9.75 -4.44
CA LYS A 24 -9.67 8.63 -4.45
C LYS A 24 -9.50 7.81 -5.73
N PRO A 25 -8.41 7.03 -5.87
CA PRO A 25 -8.16 6.26 -7.08
C PRO A 25 -9.12 5.05 -7.17
N THR A 26 -9.34 4.59 -8.39
CA THR A 26 -10.00 3.31 -8.70
C THR A 26 -8.96 2.21 -8.88
N ASP A 27 -9.39 0.95 -8.95
CA ASP A 27 -8.52 -0.19 -9.25
C ASP A 27 -7.73 0.00 -10.55
N ALA A 28 -8.40 0.49 -11.61
CA ALA A 28 -7.76 0.72 -12.90
C ALA A 28 -6.68 1.81 -12.83
N ASP A 29 -6.89 2.85 -12.03
CA ASP A 29 -5.87 3.89 -11.81
C ASP A 29 -4.64 3.33 -11.10
N ILE A 30 -4.86 2.47 -10.10
CA ILE A 30 -3.78 1.84 -9.35
C ILE A 30 -2.98 0.91 -10.26
N ASP A 31 -3.65 0.13 -11.11
CA ASP A 31 -2.97 -0.77 -12.04
C ASP A 31 -2.15 -0.02 -13.09
N ALA A 32 -2.69 1.09 -13.60
CA ALA A 32 -1.96 1.96 -14.51
C ALA A 32 -0.73 2.62 -13.84
N ALA A 33 -0.81 2.96 -12.56
CA ALA A 33 0.29 3.57 -11.81
C ALA A 33 1.36 2.55 -11.36
N MET A 34 0.98 1.30 -11.10
CA MET A 34 1.88 0.26 -10.58
C MET A 34 2.62 -0.49 -11.69
N THR A 35 3.45 0.21 -12.45
CA THR A 35 4.29 -0.36 -13.51
C THR A 35 5.53 -1.13 -13.01
N ASN A 36 5.80 -1.04 -11.70
CA ASN A 36 6.93 -1.73 -11.06
C ASN A 36 6.73 -3.25 -11.08
N ILE A 37 7.76 -4.00 -11.49
CA ILE A 37 7.73 -5.48 -11.50
C ILE A 37 7.83 -6.03 -10.07
N CYS A 38 6.86 -6.81 -9.65
CA CYS A 38 6.85 -7.54 -8.38
C CYS A 38 6.99 -9.04 -8.62
N ARG A 39 8.16 -9.59 -8.31
CA ARG A 39 8.37 -11.05 -8.42
C ARG A 39 7.69 -11.85 -7.31
N CYS A 40 7.40 -11.21 -6.19
CA CYS A 40 6.78 -11.81 -5.02
C CYS A 40 5.24 -11.91 -5.15
N GLY A 41 4.65 -11.39 -6.24
CA GLY A 41 3.22 -11.56 -6.56
C GLY A 41 2.26 -10.79 -5.66
N THR A 42 2.66 -9.63 -5.13
CA THR A 42 1.89 -8.94 -4.08
C THR A 42 1.00 -7.79 -4.55
N TYR A 43 0.76 -7.63 -5.86
CA TYR A 43 -0.02 -6.50 -6.40
C TYR A 43 -1.38 -6.31 -5.72
N ASN A 44 -2.12 -7.38 -5.46
CA ASN A 44 -3.43 -7.32 -4.79
C ASN A 44 -3.35 -6.72 -3.38
N ARG A 45 -2.28 -7.03 -2.63
CA ARG A 45 -2.05 -6.45 -1.29
C ARG A 45 -1.64 -4.98 -1.38
N VAL A 46 -0.86 -4.61 -2.39
CA VAL A 46 -0.46 -3.22 -2.65
C VAL A 46 -1.69 -2.39 -3.00
N ARG A 47 -2.57 -2.88 -3.88
CA ARG A 47 -3.85 -2.24 -4.21
C ARG A 47 -4.69 -1.98 -2.96
N ALA A 48 -4.91 -3.00 -2.14
CA ALA A 48 -5.65 -2.86 -0.89
C ALA A 48 -5.01 -1.82 0.07
N ALA A 49 -3.68 -1.78 0.15
CA ALA A 49 -2.95 -0.80 0.95
C ALA A 49 -3.11 0.63 0.40
N ILE A 50 -3.15 0.83 -0.91
CA ILE A 50 -3.39 2.14 -1.52
C ILE A 50 -4.81 2.62 -1.23
N HIS A 51 -5.83 1.77 -1.35
CA HIS A 51 -7.19 2.13 -0.95
C HIS A 51 -7.31 2.48 0.54
N LEU A 52 -6.59 1.74 1.40
CA LEU A 52 -6.49 2.05 2.82
C LEU A 52 -5.85 3.43 3.04
N ALA A 53 -4.75 3.73 2.36
CA ALA A 53 -4.06 5.02 2.44
C ALA A 53 -4.90 6.18 1.88
N ALA A 54 -5.75 5.91 0.88
CA ALA A 54 -6.73 6.84 0.33
C ALA A 54 -7.96 7.06 1.25
N GLY A 55 -8.04 6.35 2.39
CA GLY A 55 -9.19 6.40 3.29
C GLY A 55 -10.46 5.75 2.70
N GLN A 56 -10.32 4.93 1.67
CA GLN A 56 -11.45 4.24 1.02
C GLN A 56 -11.84 2.94 1.72
N VAL A 57 -10.96 2.41 2.59
CA VAL A 57 -11.20 1.21 3.41
C VAL A 57 -10.85 1.53 4.86
N GLN A 58 -11.65 1.05 5.82
CA GLN A 58 -11.34 1.23 7.24
C GLN A 58 -10.21 0.30 7.69
N ARG A 59 -9.24 0.83 8.44
CA ARG A 59 -8.20 0.00 9.07
C ARG A 59 -8.88 -0.91 10.09
N LYS A 60 -8.95 -2.20 9.81
CA LYS A 60 -9.34 -3.17 10.84
C LYS A 60 -8.19 -3.21 11.85
N GLN A 61 -8.35 -2.49 12.96
CA GLN A 61 -7.38 -2.47 14.05
C GLN A 61 -7.24 -3.92 14.55
N ILE A 62 -6.15 -4.57 14.19
CA ILE A 62 -5.73 -5.78 14.88
C ILE A 62 -5.20 -5.27 16.22
N PRO A 63 -5.72 -5.72 17.38
CA PRO A 63 -5.10 -5.39 18.65
C PRO A 63 -3.71 -6.02 18.63
N ILE A 64 -2.71 -5.19 18.31
CA ILE A 64 -1.33 -5.54 18.60
C ILE A 64 -1.27 -5.37 20.11
N VAL A 65 -1.20 -6.48 20.85
CA VAL A 65 -0.81 -6.47 22.26
C VAL A 65 0.63 -5.97 22.33
N ILE A 66 0.80 -4.65 22.24
CA ILE A 66 2.04 -3.96 22.59
C ILE A 66 1.75 -3.46 24.00
N GLU A 67 2.20 -4.22 24.99
CA GLU A 67 2.30 -3.68 26.33
C GLU A 67 3.11 -2.38 26.25
N ALA A 68 2.56 -1.32 26.84
CA ALA A 68 3.26 -0.07 27.00
C ALA A 68 4.56 -0.32 27.80
N GLY A 69 5.71 -0.29 27.14
CA GLY A 69 7.00 -0.36 27.82
C GLY A 69 8.04 -1.15 27.07
N GLN A 70 8.68 -0.53 26.07
CA GLN A 70 10.09 -0.78 25.74
C GLN A 70 10.60 0.39 24.88
N ALA A 71 11.27 1.31 25.58
CA ALA A 71 12.12 2.44 25.15
C ALA A 71 11.46 3.57 24.35
#